data_AF-A0AAN5D3F5-F1
#
_entry.id   AF-A0AAN5D3F5-F1
#
_cell.length_a   1.000
_cell.length_b   1.000
_cell.length_c   1.000
_cell.angle_alpha   90.00
_cell.angle_beta   90.00
_cell.angle_gamma   90.00
#
_symmetry.space_group_name_H-M   'P 1'
#
loop_
_entity.id
_entity.type
_entity.pdbx_description
1 polymer ?
#
loop_
_entity_poly.entity_id
_entity_poly.type
_entity_poly.pdbx_seq_one_letter_code
_entity_poly.pdbx_strand_id
1 'polypeptide(L)'
;RWEIDNATAKFIAGKTESEVFNEGGFKWSASAERDIANWTDFTLRCEANHNGIWKCNVNAELRVLRVDGTYYSEKNLFEFNNENSNQKFLRTIAWPFLLHHLYRNRGKAAVECHIEIFSSESGNSIFAAPNDMSNVILKIGENKLHVSKEYLAVHSPVFKILFFGDFAEKDKEEIEIKDIVYEEFLDLLHLLYLGTVDITDNTVPHLLKLADQFQIEDLLKESEKHLTHSNGIGEAKKLLLSDQYRLTSLKIPFYEHYN
;
A
#
# COMPACT_ATOMS: atom_id res chain seq x y z
N ARG A 1 11.10 13.65 -0.55
CA ARG A 1 11.17 15.12 -0.33
C ARG A 1 9.81 15.72 -0.66
N TRP A 2 9.32 16.61 0.18
CA TRP A 2 8.02 17.26 0.04
C TRP A 2 8.20 18.76 -0.15
N GLU A 3 7.78 19.28 -1.31
CA GLU A 3 7.69 20.70 -1.56
C GLU A 3 6.26 21.19 -1.27
N ILE A 4 6.13 22.10 -0.31
CA ILE A 4 4.84 22.68 0.04
C ILE A 4 4.61 23.89 -0.87
N ASP A 5 3.97 23.63 -2.01
CA ASP A 5 3.55 24.65 -2.95
C ASP A 5 2.42 25.53 -2.39
N ASN A 6 2.44 26.80 -2.80
CA ASN A 6 1.50 27.82 -2.35
C ASN A 6 1.35 27.84 -0.81
N ALA A 7 2.50 27.84 -0.12
CA ALA A 7 2.57 27.73 1.33
C ALA A 7 1.64 28.75 2.00
N THR A 8 1.54 29.98 1.50
CA THR A 8 0.63 30.97 2.09
C THR A 8 -0.84 30.51 2.16
N ALA A 9 -1.40 29.94 1.10
CA ALA A 9 -2.79 29.47 1.09
C ALA A 9 -3.00 28.21 1.95
N LYS A 10 -2.09 27.23 1.83
CA LYS A 10 -2.16 25.99 2.62
C LYS A 10 -1.95 26.25 4.12
N PHE A 11 -1.15 27.26 4.46
CA PHE A 11 -0.90 27.64 5.85
C PHE A 11 -2.06 28.44 6.48
N ILE A 12 -2.87 29.12 5.67
CA ILE A 12 -4.15 29.71 6.12
C ILE A 12 -5.14 28.59 6.48
N ALA A 13 -5.20 27.52 5.67
CA ALA A 13 -6.02 26.35 5.95
C ALA A 13 -5.58 25.59 7.22
N GLY A 14 -4.33 25.79 7.68
CA GLY A 14 -3.81 25.20 8.91
C GLY A 14 -3.39 23.74 8.80
N LYS A 15 -3.48 23.16 7.60
CA LYS A 15 -3.14 21.76 7.31
C LYS A 15 -2.64 21.61 5.87
N THR A 16 -1.66 20.75 5.65
CA THR A 16 -1.24 20.29 4.33
C THR A 16 -0.71 18.86 4.39
N GLU A 17 -0.81 18.12 3.29
CA GLU A 17 -0.33 16.74 3.16
C GLU A 17 0.60 16.60 1.93
N SER A 18 1.50 15.63 1.98
CA SER A 18 2.37 15.23 0.88
C SER A 18 1.65 14.28 -0.06
N GLU A 19 2.25 14.06 -1.24
CA GLU A 19 1.89 12.91 -2.05
C GLU A 19 2.23 11.60 -1.31
N VAL A 20 1.53 10.53 -1.69
CA VAL A 20 1.79 9.17 -1.20
C VAL A 20 2.90 8.56 -2.05
N PHE A 21 3.87 7.91 -1.42
CA PHE A 21 4.87 7.10 -2.10
C PHE A 21 4.93 5.69 -1.50
N ASN A 22 5.41 4.71 -2.29
CA ASN A 22 5.46 3.32 -1.88
C ASN A 22 6.92 2.88 -1.78
N GLU A 23 7.31 2.31 -0.64
CA GLU A 23 8.67 1.78 -0.42
C GLU A 23 8.63 0.73 0.68
N GLY A 24 9.39 -0.37 0.51
CA GLY A 24 9.50 -1.43 1.52
C GLY A 24 8.19 -2.16 1.86
N GLY A 25 7.21 -2.19 0.94
CA GLY A 25 5.90 -2.83 1.18
C GLY A 25 4.85 -1.94 1.86
N PHE A 26 5.16 -0.66 2.09
CA PHE A 26 4.28 0.29 2.77
C PHE A 26 3.98 1.52 1.92
N LYS A 27 2.81 2.14 2.15
CA LYS A 27 2.46 3.48 1.69
C LYS A 27 2.86 4.49 2.75
N TRP A 28 3.59 5.49 2.31
CA TRP A 28 4.05 6.58 3.17
C TRP A 28 3.45 7.89 2.71
N SER A 29 2.99 8.68 3.67
CA SER A 29 2.66 10.09 3.45
C SER A 29 3.01 10.90 4.69
N ALA A 30 3.22 12.20 4.50
CA ALA A 30 3.46 13.13 5.59
C ALA A 30 2.40 14.21 5.58
N SER A 31 2.00 14.68 6.76
CA SER A 31 1.17 15.86 6.93
C SER A 31 1.80 16.85 7.89
N ALA A 32 1.42 18.11 7.76
CA ALA A 32 1.78 19.17 8.67
C ALA A 32 0.50 19.91 9.08
N GLU A 33 0.27 20.01 10.38
CA GLU A 33 -0.90 20.66 10.96
C GLU A 33 -0.48 21.69 12.02
N ARG A 34 -1.21 22.81 12.08
CA ARG A 34 -1.03 23.81 13.12
C ARG A 34 -1.75 23.38 14.39
N ASP A 35 -1.01 23.20 15.48
CA ASP A 35 -1.60 22.93 16.79
C ASP A 35 -2.19 24.19 17.45
N ILE A 36 -2.89 24.01 18.58
CA ILE A 36 -3.50 25.10 19.36
C ILE A 36 -2.47 26.10 19.93
N ALA A 37 -1.21 25.68 20.07
CA ALA A 37 -0.11 26.49 20.59
C ALA A 37 0.73 27.12 19.46
N ASN A 38 0.26 27.04 18.21
CA ASN A 38 0.89 27.57 17.01
C ASN A 38 2.23 26.88 16.65
N TRP A 39 2.43 25.66 17.12
CA TRP A 39 3.49 24.75 16.67
C TRP A 39 3.03 23.94 15.46
N THR A 40 4.00 23.39 14.75
CA THR A 40 3.77 22.46 13.65
C THR A 40 3.86 21.03 14.16
N ASP A 41 2.76 20.30 14.04
CA ASP A 41 2.71 18.85 14.20
C ASP A 41 2.95 18.22 12.83
N PHE A 42 4.14 17.64 12.63
CA PHE A 42 4.37 16.79 11.47
C PHE A 42 3.93 15.37 11.80
N THR A 43 3.03 14.80 10.99
CA THR A 43 2.61 13.41 11.14
C THR A 43 3.17 12.62 9.97
N LEU A 44 3.90 11.56 10.28
CA LEU A 44 4.26 10.52 9.31
C LEU A 44 3.18 9.44 9.38
N ARG A 45 2.57 9.13 8.24
CA ARG A 45 1.62 8.04 8.08
C ARG A 45 2.28 6.89 7.34
N CYS A 46 2.05 5.68 7.85
CA CYS A 46 2.47 4.42 7.25
C CYS A 46 1.26 3.51 7.16
N GLU A 47 1.03 2.91 6.00
CA GLU A 47 0.00 1.89 5.81
C GLU A 47 0.59 0.70 5.08
N ALA A 48 0.24 -0.51 5.51
CA ALA A 48 0.56 -1.71 4.76
C ALA A 48 -0.13 -1.70 3.39
N ASN A 49 0.58 -2.17 2.36
CA ASN A 49 0.01 -2.44 1.03
C ASN A 49 -0.80 -3.72 0.95
N HIS A 50 -0.92 -4.42 2.08
CA HIS A 50 -1.58 -5.70 2.21
C HIS A 50 -2.58 -5.69 3.36
N ASN A 51 -3.45 -6.70 3.40
CA ASN A 51 -4.37 -6.93 4.49
C ASN A 51 -3.73 -7.72 5.64
N GLY A 52 -4.37 -7.72 6.80
CA GLY A 52 -3.95 -8.49 7.98
C GLY A 52 -3.12 -7.69 8.97
N ILE A 53 -2.61 -8.39 10.00
CA ILE A 53 -1.79 -7.78 11.05
C ILE A 53 -0.44 -7.42 10.46
N TRP A 54 0.08 -6.24 10.78
CA TRP A 54 1.37 -5.77 10.33
C TRP A 54 2.03 -4.90 11.39
N LYS A 55 3.36 -4.87 11.33
CA LYS A 55 4.20 -4.02 12.15
C LYS A 55 5.37 -3.51 11.31
N CYS A 56 5.73 -2.24 11.45
CA CYS A 56 6.85 -1.61 10.77
C CYS A 56 7.59 -0.69 11.73
N ASN A 57 8.84 -1.02 12.04
CA ASN A 57 9.71 -0.23 12.89
C ASN A 57 10.71 0.53 12.03
N VAL A 58 10.76 1.85 12.22
CA VAL A 58 11.60 2.74 11.42
C VAL A 58 12.37 3.76 12.25
N ASN A 59 13.57 4.09 11.78
CA ASN A 59 14.24 5.33 12.16
C ASN A 59 13.77 6.41 11.18
N ALA A 60 13.08 7.44 11.69
CA ALA A 60 12.61 8.54 10.87
C ALA A 60 13.33 9.84 11.26
N GLU A 61 13.93 10.51 10.26
CA GLU A 61 14.50 11.86 10.41
C GLU A 61 13.68 12.86 9.58
N LEU A 62 13.02 13.77 10.29
CA LEU A 62 12.39 14.94 9.68
C LEU A 62 13.43 16.03 9.53
N ARG A 63 13.56 16.63 8.34
CA ARG A 63 14.40 17.81 8.07
C ARG A 63 13.56 18.95 7.51
N VAL A 64 13.61 20.09 8.18
CA VAL A 64 13.00 21.34 7.70
C VAL A 64 14.11 22.18 7.07
N LEU A 65 14.05 22.33 5.74
CA LEU A 65 15.14 22.94 4.96
C LEU A 65 15.05 24.47 4.97
N ARG A 66 16.21 25.12 5.10
CA ARG A 66 16.39 26.55 4.92
C ARG A 66 16.82 26.88 3.48
N VAL A 67 16.65 28.14 3.10
CA VAL A 67 17.02 28.66 1.77
C VAL A 67 18.52 28.58 1.52
N ASP A 68 19.34 28.65 2.57
CA ASP A 68 20.81 28.54 2.50
C ASP A 68 21.31 27.09 2.37
N GLY A 69 20.41 26.10 2.36
CA GLY A 69 20.73 24.67 2.28
C GLY A 69 20.97 23.99 3.63
N THR A 70 21.01 24.75 4.73
CA THR A 70 21.04 24.17 6.08
C THR A 70 19.65 23.69 6.50
N TYR A 71 19.54 22.93 7.58
CA TYR A 71 18.26 22.41 8.03
C TYR A 71 18.18 22.26 9.55
N TYR A 72 16.95 22.32 10.07
CA TYR A 72 16.60 21.77 11.36
C TYR A 72 16.25 20.30 11.18
N SER A 73 16.66 19.41 12.09
CA SER A 73 16.31 18.00 12.04
C SER A 73 15.81 17.44 13.36
N GLU A 74 14.81 16.58 13.30
CA GLU A 74 14.30 15.79 14.42
C GLU A 74 14.38 14.31 14.06
N LYS A 75 14.88 13.46 14.97
CA LYS A 75 14.97 12.01 14.76
C LYS A 75 14.14 11.28 15.80
N ASN A 76 13.29 10.37 15.36
CA ASN A 76 12.50 9.52 16.24
C ASN A 76 12.52 8.06 15.78
N LEU A 77 12.38 7.17 16.76
CA LEU A 77 12.06 5.78 16.55
C LEU A 77 10.54 5.63 16.51
N PHE A 78 10.01 5.11 15.42
CA PHE A 78 8.59 4.88 15.28
C PHE A 78 8.26 3.43 15.05
N GLU A 79 7.19 3.00 15.69
CA GLU A 79 6.52 1.73 15.45
C GLU A 79 5.16 2.02 14.83
N PHE A 80 4.94 1.50 13.63
CA PHE A 80 3.68 1.55 12.93
C PHE A 80 3.04 0.17 12.93
N ASN A 81 1.72 0.12 13.10
CA ASN A 81 0.94 -1.12 13.06
C ASN A 81 -0.53 -0.81 12.72
N ASN A 82 -1.39 -1.83 12.72
CA ASN A 82 -2.82 -1.69 12.44
C ASN A 82 -3.54 -0.64 13.29
N GLU A 83 -3.14 -0.46 14.55
CA GLU A 83 -3.78 0.48 15.48
C GLU A 83 -3.12 1.86 15.45
N ASN A 84 -1.85 1.92 15.04
CA ASN A 84 -1.04 3.14 15.09
C ASN A 84 -0.34 3.41 13.75
N SER A 85 -1.12 3.78 12.74
CA SER A 85 -0.64 4.11 11.39
C SER A 85 -0.12 5.55 11.27
N ASN A 86 -0.26 6.38 12.30
CA ASN A 86 0.08 7.80 12.26
C ASN A 86 0.96 8.18 13.46
N GLN A 87 2.18 8.63 13.20
CA GLN A 87 3.17 8.98 14.23
C GLN A 87 3.57 10.44 14.10
N LYS A 88 3.64 11.16 15.22
CA LYS A 88 3.90 12.59 15.23
C LYS A 88 5.32 12.93 15.65
N PHE A 89 5.94 13.86 14.92
CA PHE A 89 7.04 14.69 15.40
C PHE A 89 6.45 15.90 16.10
N LEU A 90 6.47 15.90 17.44
CA LEU A 90 5.85 16.94 18.24
C LEU A 90 6.69 18.21 18.29
N ARG A 91 6.04 19.38 18.20
CA ARG A 91 6.61 20.70 18.53
C ARG A 91 7.96 21.01 17.84
N THR A 92 8.11 20.57 16.61
CA THR A 92 9.36 20.70 15.84
C THR A 92 9.71 22.14 15.52
N ILE A 93 8.78 22.89 14.93
CA ILE A 93 8.97 24.29 14.54
C ILE A 93 7.66 25.07 14.68
N ALA A 94 7.73 26.34 15.09
CA ALA A 94 6.53 27.18 15.12
C ALA A 94 5.95 27.34 13.70
N TRP A 95 4.63 27.19 13.57
CA TRP A 95 3.93 27.26 12.27
C TRP A 95 4.28 28.51 11.45
N PRO A 96 4.42 29.73 12.04
CA PRO A 96 4.78 30.92 11.28
C PRO A 96 6.19 30.86 10.67
N PHE A 97 7.12 30.07 11.23
CA PHE A 97 8.49 30.01 10.71
C PHE A 97 8.59 29.33 9.35
N LEU A 98 7.67 28.43 9.02
CA LEU A 98 7.61 27.82 7.69
C LEU A 98 7.25 28.85 6.60
N LEU A 99 6.67 29.99 6.98
CA LEU A 99 6.42 31.14 6.08
C LEU A 99 7.52 32.20 6.13
N HIS A 100 8.51 32.05 7.03
CA HIS A 100 9.60 32.99 7.18
C HIS A 100 10.57 32.92 5.98
N HIS A 101 11.16 34.05 5.61
CA HIS A 101 12.04 34.16 4.44
C HIS A 101 13.26 33.22 4.47
N LEU A 102 13.67 32.77 5.67
CA LEU A 102 14.75 31.81 5.85
C LEU A 102 14.38 30.37 5.46
N TYR A 103 13.09 30.02 5.45
CA TYR A 103 12.59 28.67 5.13
C TYR A 103 11.80 28.63 3.82
N ARG A 104 11.48 29.81 3.27
CA ARG A 104 10.62 29.94 2.09
C ARG A 104 11.41 30.50 0.91
N ASN A 105 11.53 29.70 -0.15
CA ASN A 105 12.10 30.13 -1.44
C ASN A 105 11.00 30.15 -2.51
N ARG A 106 10.82 31.27 -3.21
CA ARG A 106 9.79 31.44 -4.27
C ARG A 106 8.38 30.97 -3.86
N GLY A 107 8.01 31.20 -2.60
CA GLY A 107 6.69 30.82 -2.06
C GLY A 107 6.55 29.36 -1.64
N LYS A 108 7.62 28.56 -1.74
CA LYS A 108 7.66 27.16 -1.34
C LYS A 108 8.46 26.97 -0.05
N ALA A 109 8.00 26.10 0.83
CA ALA A 109 8.79 25.54 1.92
C ALA A 109 9.12 24.07 1.59
N ALA A 110 10.29 23.59 2.00
CA ALA A 110 10.73 22.24 1.71
C ALA A 110 10.99 21.45 2.99
N VAL A 111 10.42 20.25 3.04
CA VAL A 111 10.56 19.30 4.15
C VAL A 111 11.02 17.97 3.57
N GLU A 112 11.96 17.33 4.24
CA GLU A 112 12.40 15.98 3.90
C GLU A 112 12.12 15.04 5.07
N CYS A 113 11.61 13.85 4.78
CA CYS A 113 11.52 12.77 5.74
C CYS A 113 12.39 11.63 5.21
N HIS A 114 13.43 11.29 5.96
CA HIS A 114 14.32 10.18 5.68
C HIS A 114 13.86 9.01 6.54
N ILE A 115 13.48 7.91 5.91
CA ILE A 115 12.88 6.75 6.57
C ILE A 115 13.80 5.56 6.34
N GLU A 116 14.26 4.95 7.42
CA GLU A 116 15.03 3.72 7.40
C GLU A 116 14.22 2.63 8.11
N ILE A 117 13.71 1.67 7.34
CA ILE A 117 13.01 0.50 7.87
C ILE A 117 14.06 -0.50 8.35
N PHE A 118 14.06 -0.81 9.65
CA PHE A 118 15.01 -1.79 10.21
C PHE A 118 14.32 -3.07 10.69
N SER A 119 12.99 -3.08 10.80
CA SER A 119 12.20 -4.27 11.10
C SER A 119 10.78 -4.11 10.56
N SER A 120 10.28 -5.16 9.93
CA SER A 120 8.89 -5.26 9.49
C SER A 120 8.38 -6.68 9.74
N GLU A 121 7.15 -6.82 10.20
CA GLU A 121 6.49 -8.09 10.43
C GLU A 121 5.13 -8.08 9.72
N SER A 122 4.90 -9.09 8.89
CA SER A 122 3.55 -9.49 8.46
C SER A 122 3.04 -10.54 9.45
N GLY A 123 1.84 -10.39 9.98
CA GLY A 123 1.27 -11.29 10.99
C GLY A 123 1.32 -12.77 10.58
N ASN A 124 1.31 -13.67 11.57
CA ASN A 124 1.35 -15.10 11.34
C ASN A 124 0.20 -15.55 10.43
N SER A 125 0.54 -15.99 9.22
CA SER A 125 -0.41 -16.59 8.31
C SER A 125 -0.71 -18.04 8.69
N ILE A 126 -1.97 -18.46 8.52
CA ILE A 126 -2.37 -19.87 8.62
C ILE A 126 -1.68 -20.78 7.58
N PHE A 127 -1.07 -20.19 6.56
CA PHE A 127 -0.32 -20.89 5.51
C PHE A 127 1.16 -21.07 5.87
N ALA A 128 1.64 -20.51 6.98
CA ALA A 128 3.05 -20.61 7.38
C ALA A 128 3.45 -22.03 7.85
N ALA A 129 2.48 -22.89 8.15
CA ALA A 129 2.70 -24.27 8.57
C ALA A 129 1.70 -25.21 7.87
N PRO A 130 2.04 -26.49 7.68
CA PRO A 130 1.12 -27.46 7.11
C PRO A 130 -0.09 -27.68 8.03
N ASN A 131 -1.24 -27.91 7.42
CA ASN A 131 -2.48 -28.36 8.05
C ASN A 131 -3.01 -29.61 7.34
N ASP A 132 -4.09 -30.20 7.86
CA ASP A 132 -4.66 -31.46 7.36
C ASP A 132 -5.09 -31.42 5.88
N MET A 133 -5.30 -30.23 5.31
CA MET A 133 -5.72 -30.03 3.93
C MET A 133 -4.56 -29.57 3.02
N SER A 134 -3.40 -29.23 3.58
CA SER A 134 -2.25 -28.78 2.79
C SER A 134 -1.51 -29.95 2.17
N ASN A 135 -1.30 -29.90 0.85
CA ASN A 135 -0.65 -30.96 0.07
C ASN A 135 0.36 -30.42 -0.97
N VAL A 136 0.66 -29.12 -0.92
CA VAL A 136 1.73 -28.49 -1.69
C VAL A 136 2.27 -27.27 -0.95
N ILE A 137 3.53 -26.96 -1.20
CA ILE A 137 4.20 -25.73 -0.76
C ILE A 137 4.38 -24.82 -1.96
N LEU A 138 3.86 -23.60 -1.88
CA LEU A 138 4.20 -22.52 -2.81
C LEU A 138 5.32 -21.68 -2.20
N LYS A 139 6.43 -21.54 -2.92
CA LYS A 139 7.59 -20.74 -2.51
C LYS A 139 7.59 -19.41 -3.26
N ILE A 140 7.63 -18.29 -2.54
CA ILE A 140 7.72 -16.92 -3.09
C ILE A 140 8.91 -16.23 -2.43
N GLY A 141 9.98 -16.00 -3.19
CA GLY A 141 11.27 -15.59 -2.61
C GLY A 141 11.75 -16.66 -1.62
N GLU A 142 12.05 -16.29 -0.38
CA GLU A 142 12.42 -17.23 0.68
C GLU A 142 11.24 -17.72 1.54
N ASN A 143 10.04 -17.17 1.30
CA ASN A 143 8.85 -17.50 2.08
C ASN A 143 8.12 -18.72 1.51
N LYS A 144 7.53 -19.53 2.40
CA LYS A 144 6.80 -20.76 2.06
C LYS A 144 5.35 -20.68 2.53
N LEU A 145 4.44 -21.12 1.67
CA LEU A 145 3.00 -21.15 1.89
C LEU A 145 2.47 -22.57 1.69
N HIS A 146 1.94 -23.17 2.75
CA HIS A 146 1.32 -24.48 2.73
C HIS A 146 -0.16 -24.37 2.33
N VAL A 147 -0.51 -24.92 1.17
CA VAL A 147 -1.85 -24.76 0.55
C VAL A 147 -2.37 -26.08 -0.01
N SER A 148 -3.63 -26.07 -0.47
CA SER A 148 -4.28 -27.20 -1.13
C SER A 148 -4.29 -27.00 -2.66
N LYS A 149 -3.74 -27.97 -3.40
CA LYS A 149 -3.75 -28.00 -4.87
C LYS A 149 -5.18 -27.92 -5.41
N GLU A 150 -6.07 -28.75 -4.88
CA GLU A 150 -7.45 -28.88 -5.33
C GLU A 150 -8.22 -27.57 -5.13
N TYR A 151 -8.07 -26.94 -3.97
CA TYR A 151 -8.80 -25.72 -3.65
C TYR A 151 -8.41 -24.58 -4.59
N LEU A 152 -7.11 -24.34 -4.78
CA LEU A 152 -6.63 -23.33 -5.72
C LEU A 152 -7.04 -23.64 -7.17
N ALA A 153 -7.02 -24.91 -7.57
CA ALA A 153 -7.42 -25.34 -8.92
C ALA A 153 -8.92 -25.15 -9.21
N VAL A 154 -9.79 -25.12 -8.19
CA VAL A 154 -11.20 -24.78 -8.35
C VAL A 154 -11.36 -23.32 -8.77
N HIS A 155 -10.58 -22.42 -8.19
CA HIS A 155 -10.69 -20.98 -8.44
C HIS A 155 -9.84 -20.47 -9.61
N SER A 156 -8.83 -21.23 -10.02
CA SER A 156 -7.85 -20.79 -11.02
C SER A 156 -7.56 -21.90 -12.04
N PRO A 157 -7.92 -21.69 -13.33
CA PRO A 157 -7.46 -22.55 -14.41
C PRO A 157 -5.94 -22.64 -14.49
N VAL A 158 -5.22 -21.56 -14.16
CA VAL A 158 -3.76 -21.53 -14.14
C VAL A 158 -3.22 -22.49 -13.08
N PHE A 159 -3.73 -22.44 -11.84
CA PHE A 159 -3.33 -23.40 -10.80
C PHE A 159 -3.75 -24.83 -11.15
N LYS A 160 -4.92 -25.02 -11.76
CA LYS A 160 -5.34 -26.35 -12.24
C LYS A 160 -4.34 -26.95 -13.22
N ILE A 161 -3.88 -26.15 -14.19
CA ILE A 161 -2.87 -26.58 -15.17
C ILE A 161 -1.53 -26.79 -14.48
N LEU A 162 -1.11 -25.91 -13.57
CA LEU A 162 0.14 -26.01 -12.84
C LEU A 162 0.25 -27.29 -12.00
N PHE A 163 -0.84 -27.65 -11.30
CA PHE A 163 -0.84 -28.76 -10.35
C PHE A 163 -1.23 -30.11 -10.95
N PHE A 164 -2.08 -30.11 -11.98
CA PHE A 164 -2.65 -31.34 -12.54
C PHE A 164 -2.38 -31.53 -14.04
N GLY A 165 -1.84 -30.52 -14.72
CA GLY A 165 -1.37 -30.63 -16.10
C GLY A 165 -0.06 -31.41 -16.20
N ASP A 166 0.32 -31.79 -17.41
CA ASP A 166 1.51 -32.62 -17.66
C ASP A 166 2.79 -31.78 -17.73
N PHE A 167 3.05 -30.99 -16.68
CA PHE A 167 4.27 -30.20 -16.49
C PHE A 167 5.13 -30.80 -15.38
N ALA A 168 6.40 -30.40 -15.33
CA ALA A 168 7.36 -30.90 -14.33
C ALA A 168 6.95 -30.56 -12.88
N GLU A 169 6.08 -29.57 -12.70
CA GLU A 169 5.59 -29.06 -11.42
C GLU A 169 4.56 -29.99 -10.76
N LYS A 170 3.85 -30.82 -11.54
CA LYS A 170 2.77 -31.69 -11.06
C LYS A 170 3.17 -32.56 -9.86
N ASP A 171 4.34 -33.18 -9.97
CA ASP A 171 4.87 -34.14 -9.00
C ASP A 171 5.77 -33.48 -7.93
N LYS A 172 5.91 -32.15 -7.95
CA LYS A 172 6.68 -31.43 -6.93
C LYS A 172 5.85 -31.21 -5.66
N GLU A 173 6.51 -31.38 -4.52
CA GLU A 173 6.00 -31.01 -3.20
C GLU A 173 6.14 -29.49 -2.96
N GLU A 174 7.15 -28.87 -3.56
CA GLU A 174 7.43 -27.43 -3.49
C GLU A 174 7.51 -26.83 -4.90
N ILE A 175 6.73 -25.78 -5.15
CA ILE A 175 6.64 -25.08 -6.43
C ILE A 175 6.98 -23.61 -6.21
N GLU A 176 8.00 -23.12 -6.92
CA GLU A 176 8.38 -21.72 -6.89
C GLU A 176 7.45 -20.88 -7.76
N ILE A 177 6.87 -19.82 -7.20
CA ILE A 177 6.09 -18.83 -7.91
C ILE A 177 6.92 -17.54 -7.99
N LYS A 178 7.28 -17.16 -9.22
CA LYS A 178 8.19 -16.04 -9.51
C LYS A 178 7.42 -14.75 -9.80
N ASP A 179 8.11 -13.63 -9.68
CA ASP A 179 7.63 -12.28 -10.05
C ASP A 179 6.38 -11.81 -9.29
N ILE A 180 6.25 -12.28 -8.04
CA ILE A 180 5.14 -11.94 -7.14
C ILE A 180 5.68 -11.46 -5.79
N VAL A 181 5.02 -10.45 -5.22
CA VAL A 181 5.25 -9.98 -3.85
C VAL A 181 4.50 -10.92 -2.90
N TYR A 182 5.20 -11.47 -1.91
CA TYR A 182 4.67 -12.48 -0.99
C TYR A 182 3.39 -12.01 -0.28
N GLU A 183 3.36 -10.77 0.17
CA GLU A 183 2.29 -10.14 0.93
C GLU A 183 1.04 -9.91 0.05
N GLU A 184 1.24 -9.54 -1.22
CA GLU A 184 0.14 -9.42 -2.19
C GLU A 184 -0.48 -10.81 -2.49
N PHE A 185 0.37 -11.84 -2.59
CA PHE A 185 -0.12 -13.22 -2.77
C PHE A 185 -0.82 -13.76 -1.53
N LEU A 186 -0.37 -13.33 -0.35
CA LEU A 186 -0.99 -13.70 0.90
C LEU A 186 -2.42 -13.13 1.01
N ASP A 187 -2.64 -11.90 0.54
CA ASP A 187 -3.97 -11.32 0.41
C ASP A 187 -4.88 -12.14 -0.50
N LEU A 188 -4.35 -12.59 -1.66
CA LEU A 188 -5.07 -13.50 -2.55
C LEU A 188 -5.50 -14.78 -1.82
N LEU A 189 -4.57 -15.42 -1.10
CA LEU A 189 -4.89 -16.67 -0.39
C LEU A 189 -5.90 -16.45 0.73
N HIS A 190 -5.80 -15.37 1.50
CA HIS A 190 -6.80 -15.07 2.52
C HIS A 190 -8.18 -14.82 1.92
N LEU A 191 -8.26 -14.12 0.78
CA LEU A 191 -9.51 -13.92 0.05
C LEU A 191 -10.11 -15.25 -0.41
N LEU A 192 -9.32 -16.13 -1.01
CA LEU A 192 -9.80 -17.42 -1.51
C LEU A 192 -10.22 -18.36 -0.37
N TYR A 193 -9.39 -18.54 0.66
CA TYR A 193 -9.61 -19.56 1.69
C TYR A 193 -10.53 -19.11 2.82
N LEU A 194 -10.47 -17.83 3.21
CA LEU A 194 -11.18 -17.34 4.39
C LEU A 194 -12.41 -16.52 4.01
N GLY A 195 -12.36 -15.79 2.88
CA GLY A 195 -13.42 -14.86 2.51
C GLY A 195 -13.66 -13.75 3.54
N THR A 196 -12.77 -13.59 4.52
CA THR A 196 -12.88 -12.64 5.63
C THR A 196 -12.09 -11.35 5.40
N VAL A 197 -11.50 -11.20 4.22
CA VAL A 197 -10.64 -10.08 3.87
C VAL A 197 -11.37 -9.21 2.86
N ASP A 198 -11.47 -7.92 3.16
CA ASP A 198 -12.10 -6.97 2.25
C ASP A 198 -11.13 -6.55 1.14
N ILE A 199 -11.68 -6.36 -0.06
CA ILE A 199 -11.00 -5.64 -1.13
C ILE A 199 -11.06 -4.16 -0.76
N THR A 200 -9.91 -3.50 -0.71
CA THR A 200 -9.80 -2.08 -0.33
C THR A 200 -9.17 -1.27 -1.46
N ASP A 201 -9.23 0.06 -1.35
CA ASP A 201 -8.55 0.95 -2.30
C ASP A 201 -7.02 0.71 -2.34
N ASN A 202 -6.48 0.17 -1.25
CA ASN A 202 -5.07 -0.14 -1.12
C ASN A 202 -4.70 -1.46 -1.78
N THR A 203 -5.56 -2.48 -1.67
CA THR A 203 -5.27 -3.85 -2.11
C THR A 203 -5.81 -4.17 -3.50
N VAL A 204 -6.89 -3.51 -3.94
CA VAL A 204 -7.51 -3.74 -5.26
C VAL A 204 -6.53 -3.69 -6.44
N PRO A 205 -5.49 -2.83 -6.50
CA PRO A 205 -4.60 -2.80 -7.65
C PRO A 205 -3.77 -4.08 -7.81
N HIS A 206 -3.25 -4.64 -6.71
CA HIS A 206 -2.47 -5.88 -6.78
C HIS A 206 -3.39 -7.10 -6.89
N LEU A 207 -4.58 -7.08 -6.28
CA LEU A 207 -5.56 -8.15 -6.41
C LEU A 207 -6.05 -8.29 -7.85
N LEU A 208 -6.27 -7.19 -8.56
CA LEU A 208 -6.58 -7.23 -10.00
C LEU A 208 -5.44 -7.86 -10.81
N LYS A 209 -4.19 -7.47 -10.54
CA LYS A 209 -3.00 -8.05 -11.19
C LYS A 209 -2.95 -9.56 -11.00
N LEU A 210 -3.11 -10.02 -9.76
CA LEU A 210 -3.05 -11.45 -9.43
C LEU A 210 -4.25 -12.22 -10.00
N ALA A 211 -5.44 -11.63 -9.95
CA ALA A 211 -6.65 -12.24 -10.49
C ALA A 211 -6.55 -12.43 -12.01
N ASP A 212 -5.99 -11.46 -12.74
CA ASP A 212 -5.71 -11.61 -14.17
C ASP A 212 -4.61 -12.66 -14.43
N GLN A 213 -3.48 -12.57 -13.71
CA GLN A 213 -2.34 -13.48 -13.84
C GLN A 213 -2.73 -14.95 -13.61
N PHE A 214 -3.57 -15.22 -12.60
CA PHE A 214 -4.04 -16.56 -12.26
C PHE A 214 -5.42 -16.89 -12.82
N GLN A 215 -6.03 -16.00 -13.62
CA GLN A 215 -7.34 -16.19 -14.23
C GLN A 215 -8.45 -16.54 -13.21
N ILE A 216 -8.51 -15.78 -12.11
CA ILE A 216 -9.48 -15.94 -11.03
C ILE A 216 -10.65 -14.98 -11.28
N GLU A 217 -11.65 -15.46 -12.03
CA GLU A 217 -12.75 -14.63 -12.54
C GLU A 217 -13.60 -13.99 -11.44
N ASP A 218 -13.88 -14.73 -10.36
CA ASP A 218 -14.68 -14.22 -9.24
C ASP A 218 -13.98 -13.04 -8.54
N LEU A 219 -12.66 -13.12 -8.37
CA LEU A 219 -11.88 -12.03 -7.79
C LEU A 219 -11.80 -10.81 -8.72
N LEU A 220 -11.72 -11.01 -10.04
CA LEU A 220 -11.81 -9.90 -11.00
C LEU A 220 -13.14 -9.15 -10.86
N LYS A 221 -14.26 -9.89 -10.75
CA LYS A 221 -15.61 -9.31 -10.58
C LYS A 221 -15.75 -8.53 -9.28
N GLU A 222 -15.33 -9.12 -8.15
CA GLU A 222 -15.41 -8.41 -6.85
C GLU A 222 -14.47 -7.21 -6.81
N SER A 223 -13.29 -7.29 -7.43
CA SER A 223 -12.37 -6.16 -7.56
C SER A 223 -12.95 -5.03 -8.43
N GLU A 224 -13.60 -5.37 -9.54
CA GLU A 224 -14.30 -4.41 -10.39
C GLU A 224 -15.44 -3.72 -9.64
N LYS A 225 -16.23 -4.49 -8.89
CA LYS A 225 -17.29 -3.96 -8.04
C LYS A 225 -16.74 -2.99 -7.00
N HIS A 226 -15.64 -3.33 -6.33
CA HIS A 226 -14.98 -2.40 -5.41
C HIS A 226 -14.52 -1.13 -6.11
N LEU A 227 -13.83 -1.23 -7.26
CA LEU A 227 -13.41 -0.06 -8.04
C LEU A 227 -14.56 0.86 -8.41
N THR A 228 -15.72 0.29 -8.76
CA THR A 228 -16.91 1.07 -9.15
C THR A 228 -17.46 1.90 -7.99
N HIS A 229 -17.45 1.35 -6.78
CA HIS A 229 -17.98 2.02 -5.58
C HIS A 229 -16.94 2.82 -4.79
N SER A 230 -15.66 2.68 -5.12
CA SER A 230 -14.56 3.37 -4.46
C SER A 230 -14.63 4.89 -4.67
N ASN A 231 -14.57 5.64 -3.57
CA ASN A 231 -14.44 7.10 -3.59
C ASN A 231 -12.99 7.58 -3.42
N GLY A 232 -12.08 6.70 -2.98
CA GLY A 232 -10.67 7.05 -2.77
C GLY A 232 -9.79 6.89 -4.02
N ILE A 233 -10.28 6.19 -5.04
CA ILE A 233 -9.58 6.02 -6.32
C ILE A 233 -10.13 7.05 -7.33
N GLY A 234 -9.25 7.88 -7.89
CA GLY A 234 -9.64 8.86 -8.91
C GLY A 234 -10.09 8.20 -10.22
N GLU A 235 -11.02 8.86 -10.91
CA GLU A 235 -11.67 8.35 -12.15
C GLU A 235 -10.66 7.95 -13.24
N ALA A 236 -9.61 8.75 -13.45
CA ALA A 236 -8.56 8.42 -14.42
C ALA A 236 -7.85 7.09 -14.09
N LYS A 237 -7.60 6.82 -12.80
CA LYS A 237 -6.99 5.57 -12.36
C LYS A 237 -7.95 4.39 -12.49
N LYS A 238 -9.24 4.58 -12.21
CA LYS A 238 -10.27 3.55 -12.47
C LYS A 238 -10.34 3.18 -13.95
N LEU A 239 -10.31 4.17 -14.85
CA LEU A 239 -10.30 3.95 -16.30
C LEU A 239 -9.05 3.20 -16.76
N LEU A 240 -7.87 3.58 -16.28
CA LEU A 240 -6.62 2.89 -16.61
C LEU A 240 -6.66 1.42 -16.18
N LEU A 241 -7.11 1.15 -14.95
CA LEU A 241 -7.24 -0.22 -14.44
C LEU A 241 -8.31 -1.02 -15.20
N SER A 242 -9.45 -0.39 -15.52
CA SER A 242 -10.51 -1.02 -16.30
C SER A 242 -10.04 -1.42 -17.70
N ASP A 243 -9.25 -0.57 -18.36
CA ASP A 243 -8.73 -0.91 -19.67
C ASP A 243 -7.65 -1.99 -19.60
N GLN A 244 -6.70 -1.84 -18.66
CA GLN A 244 -5.61 -2.79 -18.45
C GLN A 244 -6.11 -4.23 -18.21
N TYR A 245 -7.12 -4.39 -17.36
CA TYR A 245 -7.68 -5.70 -16.97
C TYR A 245 -9.00 -6.03 -17.67
N ARG A 246 -9.39 -5.26 -18.69
CA ARG A 246 -10.60 -5.47 -19.52
C ARG A 246 -11.90 -5.60 -18.70
N LEU A 247 -12.02 -4.79 -17.65
CA LEU A 247 -13.19 -4.73 -16.78
C LEU A 247 -14.34 -4.05 -17.55
N THR A 248 -15.42 -4.78 -17.84
CA THR A 248 -16.48 -4.36 -18.78
C THR A 248 -17.54 -3.48 -18.14
N SER A 249 -17.81 -3.66 -16.85
CA SER A 249 -18.82 -2.94 -16.07
C SER A 249 -18.46 -1.47 -15.88
N LEU A 250 -17.15 -1.16 -15.80
CA LEU A 250 -16.63 0.21 -15.69
C LEU A 250 -16.58 0.97 -17.02
N LYS A 251 -16.78 0.32 -18.18
CA LYS A 251 -16.79 0.99 -19.49
C LYS A 251 -18.14 1.64 -19.82
N ILE A 252 -19.24 1.15 -19.24
CA ILE A 252 -20.61 1.56 -19.57
C ILE A 252 -21.01 2.93 -18.96
N PRO A 253 -20.67 3.28 -17.70
CA PRO A 253 -21.10 4.54 -17.09
C PRO A 253 -20.46 5.79 -17.71
N PHE A 254 -19.27 5.68 -18.30
CA PHE A 254 -18.53 6.85 -18.80
C PHE A 254 -19.04 7.36 -20.15
N TYR A 255 -19.67 6.52 -20.98
CA TYR A 255 -20.22 6.99 -22.26
C TYR A 255 -21.55 7.72 -22.11
N GLU A 256 -22.25 7.57 -20.97
CA GLU A 256 -23.50 8.29 -20.69
C GLU A 256 -23.27 9.65 -20.00
N HIS A 257 -22.08 9.91 -19.44
CA HIS A 257 -21.77 11.20 -18.80
C HIS A 257 -21.14 12.26 -19.73
N TYR A 258 -20.81 11.88 -20.97
CA TYR A 258 -20.22 12.76 -21.98
C TYR A 258 -21.10 12.95 -23.24
N ASN A 259 -22.39 12.58 -23.17
CA ASN A 259 -23.38 12.88 -24.21
C ASN A 259 -24.47 13.83 -23.70
#